data_AF-A0A932Q3W2-F1
#
_entry.id   AF-A0A932Q3W2-F1
#
_cell.length_a   1.000
_cell.length_b   1.000
_cell.length_c   1.000
_cell.angle_alpha   90.00
_cell.angle_beta   90.00
_cell.angle_gamma   90.00
#
_symmetry.space_group_name_H-M   'P 1'
#
loop_
_entity.id
_entity.type
_entity.pdbx_description
1 polymer ?
#
loop_
_entity_poly.entity_id
_entity_poly.type
_entity_poly.pdbx_seq_one_letter_code
_entity_poly.pdbx_strand_id
1 'polypeptide(L)'
;DDLNLQKGFLKAYGKGSKERIVPIGKSAIKILDEYLNGARELLRKKSSSQALFLTRRGRGAPRQGMTRQMFWILLGERARKAGIRQHVSPHMLRHSFASHLIQRGADLRSVQAMLGHVDVSTTQIYTHLDLPHLRSIVAKHPRG
;
A
#
# COMPACT_ATOMS: atom_id res chain seq x y z
N ASP A 1 -7.26 5.04 11.36
CA ASP A 1 -6.97 3.83 12.16
C ASP A 1 -6.22 2.76 11.38
N ASP A 2 -6.42 2.64 10.07
CA ASP A 2 -5.74 1.59 9.28
C ASP A 2 -4.29 1.88 8.91
N LEU A 3 -3.80 3.12 9.03
CA LEU A 3 -2.44 3.51 8.64
C LEU A 3 -1.63 3.95 9.85
N ASN A 4 -0.45 3.37 10.04
CA ASN A 4 0.50 3.79 11.06
C ASN A 4 1.89 4.02 10.44
N LEU A 5 2.18 5.26 10.08
CA LEU A 5 3.46 5.63 9.46
C LEU A 5 4.64 5.57 10.44
N GLN A 6 4.42 5.91 11.71
CA GLN A 6 5.45 5.85 12.76
C GLN A 6 5.94 4.41 12.98
N LYS A 7 5.00 3.47 13.00
CA LYS A 7 5.26 2.04 13.09
C LYS A 7 5.45 1.36 11.72
N GLY A 8 5.40 2.11 10.61
CA GLY A 8 5.66 1.60 9.27
C GLY A 8 4.76 0.46 8.78
N PHE A 9 3.47 0.45 9.13
CA PHE A 9 2.53 -0.55 8.63
C PHE A 9 1.14 0.01 8.34
N LEU A 10 0.36 -0.72 7.55
CA LEU A 10 -1.08 -0.54 7.42
C LEU A 10 -1.84 -1.83 7.73
N LYS A 11 -3.11 -1.69 8.08
CA LYS A 11 -4.08 -2.76 8.23
C LYS A 11 -4.89 -2.88 6.95
N ALA A 12 -5.05 -4.09 6.45
CA ALA A 12 -5.88 -4.39 5.29
C ALA A 12 -6.82 -5.55 5.61
N TYR A 13 -8.06 -5.45 5.15
CA TYR A 13 -9.06 -6.50 5.30
C TYR A 13 -9.11 -7.36 4.03
N GLY A 14 -8.95 -8.67 4.20
CA GLY A 14 -9.04 -9.65 3.13
C GLY A 14 -10.39 -10.37 3.07
N LYS A 15 -10.47 -11.43 2.24
CA LYS A 15 -11.64 -12.32 2.18
C LYS A 15 -11.97 -12.87 3.58
N GLY A 16 -13.25 -12.83 3.95
CA GLY A 16 -13.74 -13.26 5.27
C GLY A 16 -13.43 -12.28 6.39
N SER A 17 -13.23 -10.99 6.08
CA SER A 17 -12.94 -9.92 7.04
C SER A 17 -11.67 -10.15 7.87
N LYS A 18 -10.77 -11.02 7.40
CA LYS A 18 -9.49 -11.27 8.07
C LYS A 18 -8.60 -10.03 7.95
N GLU A 19 -8.22 -9.46 9.09
CA GLU A 19 -7.27 -8.37 9.18
C GLU A 19 -5.85 -8.87 8.87
N ARG A 20 -5.08 -8.06 8.15
CA ARG A 20 -3.69 -8.32 7.81
C ARG A 20 -2.87 -7.06 8.03
N ILE A 21 -1.71 -7.22 8.64
CA ILE A 21 -0.72 -6.15 8.75
C ILE A 21 0.17 -6.20 7.52
N VAL A 22 0.22 -5.10 6.78
CA VAL A 22 1.06 -4.94 5.59
C VAL A 22 2.15 -3.91 5.92
N PRO A 23 3.43 -4.33 5.99
CA PRO A 23 4.54 -3.40 6.16
C PRO A 23 4.63 -2.40 5.01
N ILE A 24 5.03 -1.16 5.34
CA ILE A 24 5.21 -0.08 4.37
C ILE A 24 6.70 0.24 4.31
N GLY A 25 7.28 0.17 3.11
CA GLY A 25 8.69 0.52 2.91
C GLY A 25 8.97 2.01 3.18
N LYS A 26 10.19 2.34 3.62
CA LYS A 26 10.60 3.72 3.98
C LYS A 26 10.27 4.75 2.90
N SER A 27 10.54 4.44 1.63
CA SER A 27 10.21 5.33 0.51
C SER A 27 8.71 5.60 0.39
N ALA A 28 7.87 4.57 0.61
CA ALA A 28 6.42 4.72 0.59
C ALA A 28 5.92 5.50 1.82
N ILE A 29 6.52 5.32 3.00
CA ILE A 29 6.23 6.14 4.19
C ILE A 29 6.48 7.61 3.90
N LYS A 30 7.65 7.94 3.33
CA LYS A 30 8.01 9.32 2.96
C LYS A 30 6.98 9.95 2.02
N ILE A 31 6.65 9.26 0.92
CA ILE A 31 5.67 9.75 -0.06
C ILE A 31 4.27 9.88 0.55
N LEU A 32 3.87 8.94 1.43
CA LEU A 32 2.60 9.02 2.14
C LEU A 32 2.55 10.23 3.08
N ASP A 33 3.62 10.50 3.80
CA ASP A 33 3.70 11.66 4.70
C ASP A 33 3.58 12.98 3.92
N GLU A 34 4.34 13.13 2.81
CA GLU A 34 4.24 14.28 1.90
C GLU A 34 2.81 14.44 1.33
N TYR A 35 2.15 13.33 0.98
CA TYR A 35 0.78 13.35 0.52
C TYR A 35 -0.20 13.82 1.61
N LEU A 36 -0.10 13.26 2.81
CA LEU A 36 -0.98 13.56 3.94
C LEU A 36 -0.86 15.03 4.38
N ASN A 37 0.37 15.54 4.44
CA ASN A 37 0.68 16.90 4.92
C ASN A 37 0.64 17.98 3.82
N GLY A 38 0.42 17.59 2.56
CA GLY A 38 0.37 18.53 1.43
C GLY A 38 -0.87 18.34 0.58
N ALA A 39 -0.73 17.54 -0.49
CA ALA A 39 -1.76 17.42 -1.53
C ALA A 39 -3.12 16.96 -0.99
N ARG A 40 -3.15 16.08 0.03
CA ARG A 40 -4.39 15.60 0.64
C ARG A 40 -5.16 16.71 1.31
N GLU A 41 -4.51 17.63 2.02
CA GLU A 41 -5.21 18.71 2.72
C GLU A 41 -5.92 19.64 1.73
N LEU A 42 -5.25 19.97 0.62
CA LEU A 42 -5.83 20.76 -0.48
C LEU A 42 -7.05 20.08 -1.12
N LEU A 43 -7.04 18.75 -1.17
CA LEU A 43 -8.16 17.95 -1.65
C LEU A 43 -9.30 17.88 -0.61
N ARG A 44 -8.97 17.72 0.68
CA ARG A 44 -9.90 17.59 1.81
C ARG A 44 -10.70 18.86 2.07
N LYS A 45 -10.14 20.06 1.86
CA LYS A 45 -10.88 21.34 2.02
C LYS A 45 -12.19 21.42 1.23
N LYS A 46 -12.42 20.51 0.27
CA LYS A 46 -13.66 20.39 -0.52
C LYS A 46 -14.32 19.00 -0.44
N SER A 47 -14.03 18.22 0.61
CA SER A 47 -14.52 16.85 0.83
C SER A 47 -14.67 16.52 2.31
N SER A 48 -15.78 15.89 2.69
CA SER A 48 -15.96 15.25 4.00
C SER A 48 -15.48 13.80 4.04
N SER A 49 -14.83 13.30 2.97
CA SER A 49 -14.47 11.88 2.88
C SER A 49 -13.34 11.51 3.84
N GLN A 50 -13.57 10.44 4.60
CA GLN A 50 -12.57 9.83 5.49
C GLN A 50 -11.58 8.90 4.75
N ALA A 51 -11.78 8.66 3.44
CA ALA A 51 -10.91 7.77 2.67
C ALA A 51 -9.46 8.28 2.64
N LEU A 52 -8.49 7.38 2.80
CA LEU A 52 -7.06 7.71 2.82
C LEU A 52 -6.61 8.39 1.52
N PHE A 53 -7.02 7.86 0.36
CA PHE A 53 -6.70 8.44 -0.95
C PHE A 53 -7.92 9.16 -1.52
N LEU A 54 -7.77 10.45 -1.84
CA LEU A 54 -8.79 11.27 -2.48
C LEU A 54 -8.51 11.44 -3.96
N THR A 55 -9.58 11.63 -4.72
CA THR A 55 -9.51 11.93 -6.16
C THR A 55 -9.97 13.36 -6.44
N ARG A 56 -9.36 13.97 -7.46
CA ARG A 56 -9.83 15.22 -8.02
C ARG A 56 -10.92 14.91 -9.05
N ARG A 57 -12.20 14.98 -8.66
CA ARG A 57 -13.30 14.98 -9.65
C ARG A 57 -13.37 16.35 -10.36
N GLY A 58 -14.05 16.37 -11.51
CA GLY A 58 -14.26 17.57 -12.34
C GLY A 58 -14.94 18.72 -11.60
N ARG A 59 -14.91 19.92 -12.19
CA ARG A 59 -15.53 21.12 -11.60
C ARG A 59 -17.01 20.85 -11.29
N GLY A 60 -17.42 21.10 -10.03
CA GLY A 60 -18.80 20.95 -9.57
C GLY A 60 -19.13 19.63 -8.86
N ALA A 61 -18.29 18.59 -8.97
CA ALA A 61 -18.54 17.33 -8.26
C ALA A 61 -17.86 17.31 -6.87
N PRO A 62 -18.52 16.73 -5.83
CA PRO A 62 -17.88 16.51 -4.55
C PRO A 62 -16.61 15.68 -4.72
N ARG A 63 -15.53 16.07 -4.05
CA ARG A 63 -14.34 15.22 -4.00
C ARG A 63 -14.65 13.99 -3.17
N GLN A 64 -14.23 12.83 -3.66
CA GLN A 64 -14.55 11.54 -3.07
C GLN A 64 -13.29 10.71 -2.91
N GLY A 65 -13.39 9.69 -2.05
CA GLY A 65 -12.41 8.63 -1.95
C GLY A 65 -12.14 7.98 -3.30
N MET A 66 -10.92 7.50 -3.47
CA MET A 66 -10.49 6.82 -4.68
C MET A 66 -11.30 5.54 -4.90
N THR A 67 -11.91 5.44 -6.08
CA THR A 67 -12.59 4.21 -6.52
C THR A 67 -11.62 3.29 -7.24
N ARG A 68 -11.95 1.99 -7.30
CA ARG A 68 -11.19 1.01 -8.09
C ARG A 68 -11.05 1.46 -9.54
N GLN A 69 -12.14 1.87 -10.18
CA GLN A 69 -12.13 2.32 -11.57
C GLN A 69 -11.18 3.50 -11.80
N MET A 70 -11.19 4.49 -10.88
CA MET A 70 -10.29 5.64 -10.99
C MET A 70 -8.83 5.23 -10.80
N PHE A 71 -8.54 4.30 -9.89
CA PHE A 71 -7.19 3.76 -9.73
C PHE A 71 -6.69 3.10 -11.01
N TRP A 72 -7.53 2.31 -11.70
CA TRP A 72 -7.18 1.70 -12.99
C TRP A 72 -6.87 2.75 -14.07
N ILE A 73 -7.68 3.80 -14.18
CA ILE A 73 -7.46 4.89 -15.13
C ILE A 73 -6.11 5.57 -14.85
N LEU A 74 -5.88 5.96 -13.59
CA LEU A 74 -4.64 6.60 -13.17
C LEU A 74 -3.42 5.70 -13.41
N LEU A 75 -3.53 4.41 -13.12
CA LEU A 75 -2.44 3.45 -13.37
C LEU A 75 -2.07 3.39 -14.85
N GLY A 76 -3.07 3.31 -15.74
CA GLY A 76 -2.85 3.34 -17.19
C GLY A 76 -2.22 4.66 -17.67
N GLU A 77 -2.66 5.80 -17.15
CA GLU A 77 -2.04 7.10 -17.45
C GLU A 77 -0.58 7.17 -17.01
N ARG A 78 -0.26 6.65 -15.81
CA ARG A 78 1.11 6.63 -15.29
C ARG A 78 1.99 5.68 -16.10
N ALA A 79 1.48 4.51 -16.47
CA ALA A 79 2.18 3.57 -17.34
C ALA A 79 2.54 4.20 -18.68
N ARG A 80 1.57 4.88 -19.33
CA ARG A 80 1.81 5.60 -20.59
C ARG A 80 2.86 6.70 -20.45
N LYS A 81 2.80 7.49 -19.37
CA LYS A 81 3.80 8.54 -19.09
C LYS A 81 5.20 7.97 -18.83
N ALA A 82 5.29 6.76 -18.29
CA ALA A 82 6.55 6.05 -18.11
C ALA A 82 7.03 5.33 -19.38
N GLY A 83 6.36 5.50 -20.53
CA GLY A 83 6.73 4.85 -21.80
C GLY A 83 6.33 3.37 -21.89
N ILE A 84 5.56 2.85 -20.94
CA ILE A 84 5.09 1.47 -20.95
C ILE A 84 3.93 1.35 -21.94
N ARG A 85 4.17 0.67 -23.06
CA ARG A 85 3.20 0.52 -24.16
C ARG A 85 2.17 -0.58 -23.92
N GLN A 86 2.50 -1.58 -23.10
CA GLN A 86 1.57 -2.64 -22.73
C GLN A 86 0.53 -2.16 -21.71
N HIS A 87 -0.61 -2.82 -21.68
CA HIS A 87 -1.63 -2.57 -20.66
C HIS A 87 -1.13 -2.98 -19.28
N VAL A 88 -1.26 -2.09 -18.28
CA VAL A 88 -0.82 -2.33 -16.90
C VAL A 88 -2.03 -2.48 -15.99
N SER A 89 -2.12 -3.63 -15.32
CA SER A 89 -3.14 -3.91 -14.32
C SER A 89 -2.57 -3.87 -12.88
N PRO A 90 -3.41 -3.70 -11.84
CA PRO A 90 -2.99 -3.85 -10.45
C PRO A 90 -2.39 -5.23 -10.15
N HIS A 91 -2.88 -6.29 -10.80
CA HIS A 91 -2.32 -7.63 -10.66
C HIS A 91 -0.90 -7.73 -11.23
N MET A 92 -0.66 -7.14 -12.41
CA MET A 92 0.68 -7.07 -13.01
C MET A 92 1.63 -6.23 -12.17
N LEU A 93 1.17 -5.10 -11.63
CA LEU A 93 1.95 -4.25 -10.72
C LEU A 93 2.37 -5.04 -9.47
N ARG A 94 1.42 -5.76 -8.86
CA ARG A 94 1.67 -6.63 -7.70
C ARG A 94 2.66 -7.74 -8.03
N HIS A 95 2.48 -8.43 -9.16
CA HIS A 95 3.37 -9.51 -9.57
C HIS A 95 4.79 -9.00 -9.85
N SER A 96 4.91 -7.87 -10.56
CA SER A 96 6.21 -7.24 -10.84
C SER A 96 6.92 -6.84 -9.55
N PHE A 97 6.18 -6.31 -8.56
CA PHE A 97 6.72 -6.02 -7.23
C PHE A 97 7.23 -7.29 -6.52
N ALA A 98 6.46 -8.37 -6.54
CA ALA A 98 6.85 -9.66 -5.97
C ALA A 98 8.15 -10.19 -6.59
N SER A 99 8.18 -10.26 -7.92
CA SER A 99 9.32 -10.75 -8.69
C SER A 99 10.54 -9.87 -8.48
N HIS A 100 10.37 -8.54 -8.42
CA HIS A 100 11.46 -7.61 -8.14
C HIS A 100 12.09 -7.83 -6.77
N LEU A 101 11.27 -8.09 -5.74
CA LEU A 101 11.79 -8.40 -4.40
C LEU A 101 12.56 -9.72 -4.39
N ILE A 102 12.01 -10.78 -5.00
CA ILE A 102 12.66 -12.09 -5.07
C ILE A 102 14.00 -12.00 -5.82
N GLN A 103 14.04 -11.31 -6.96
CA GLN A 103 15.26 -11.09 -7.74
C GLN A 103 16.34 -10.32 -6.96
N ARG A 104 15.95 -9.53 -5.96
CA ARG A 104 16.86 -8.78 -5.07
C ARG A 104 17.21 -9.56 -3.81
N GLY A 105 16.88 -10.86 -3.75
CA GLY A 105 17.23 -11.75 -2.64
C GLY A 105 16.25 -11.74 -1.47
N ALA A 106 15.04 -11.21 -1.64
CA ALA A 106 14.02 -11.32 -0.61
C ALA A 106 13.52 -12.77 -0.49
N ASP A 107 13.35 -13.23 0.75
CA ASP A 107 12.80 -14.54 1.04
C ASP A 107 11.36 -14.69 0.49
N LEU A 108 11.08 -15.85 -0.12
CA LEU A 108 9.80 -16.12 -0.77
C LEU A 108 8.63 -16.12 0.23
N ARG A 109 8.85 -16.56 1.47
CA ARG A 109 7.80 -16.54 2.50
C ARG A 109 7.48 -15.11 2.93
N SER A 110 8.50 -14.25 3.07
CA SER A 110 8.29 -12.81 3.30
C SER A 110 7.46 -12.16 2.19
N VAL A 111 7.75 -12.48 0.93
CA VAL A 111 7.02 -11.93 -0.22
C VAL A 111 5.58 -12.45 -0.26
N GLN A 112 5.35 -13.74 -0.01
CA GLN A 112 4.00 -14.33 0.03
C GLN A 112 3.12 -13.72 1.13
N ALA A 113 3.70 -13.45 2.30
CA ALA A 113 2.99 -12.85 3.41
C ALA A 113 2.60 -11.38 3.14
N MET A 114 3.45 -10.61 2.46
CA MET A 114 3.13 -9.23 1.99
C MET A 114 2.03 -9.20 0.93
N LEU A 115 1.87 -10.28 0.14
CA LEU A 115 0.92 -10.36 -0.97
C LEU A 115 -0.42 -11.00 -0.60
N GLY A 116 -0.51 -11.57 0.60
CA GLY A 116 -1.78 -11.95 1.21
C GLY A 116 -2.38 -13.27 0.72
N HIS A 117 -1.57 -14.23 0.26
CA HIS A 117 -2.06 -15.58 -0.01
C HIS A 117 -2.40 -16.30 1.32
N VAL A 118 -3.42 -17.15 1.28
CA VAL A 118 -4.37 -17.41 2.39
C VAL A 118 -3.92 -18.46 3.40
N ASP A 119 -2.77 -19.09 3.24
CA ASP A 119 -2.23 -19.99 4.25
C ASP A 119 -0.71 -19.86 4.31
N VAL A 120 -0.21 -19.26 5.39
CA VAL A 120 0.92 -19.76 6.19
C VAL A 120 0.82 -19.08 7.55
N SER A 121 0.32 -19.83 8.53
CA SER A 121 0.55 -19.59 9.96
C SER A 121 2.05 -19.54 10.23
N THR A 122 2.61 -18.34 10.43
CA THR A 122 3.70 -18.01 11.38
C THR A 122 4.30 -16.63 11.05
N THR A 123 4.07 -15.69 11.97
CA THR A 123 4.49 -14.28 11.91
C THR A 123 5.98 -14.11 12.25
N GLN A 124 6.92 -14.63 11.45
CA GLN A 124 8.34 -14.51 11.82
C GLN A 124 9.35 -14.13 10.73
N ILE A 125 8.95 -13.77 9.51
CA ILE A 125 9.96 -13.44 8.49
C ILE A 125 9.58 -12.19 7.71
N TYR A 126 10.09 -11.04 8.16
CA TYR A 126 10.13 -9.78 7.40
C TYR A 126 11.46 -9.10 7.70
N THR A 127 12.51 -9.55 7.03
CA THR A 127 13.87 -9.36 7.57
C THR A 127 14.92 -9.10 6.48
N HIS A 128 14.58 -8.49 5.34
CA HIS A 128 15.58 -7.92 4.42
C HIS A 128 15.10 -6.64 3.71
N LEU A 129 14.23 -5.88 4.37
CA LEU A 129 13.93 -4.49 4.01
C LEU A 129 14.01 -3.68 5.30
N ASP A 130 15.23 -3.28 5.68
CA ASP A 130 15.59 -2.49 6.87
C ASP A 130 15.13 -3.05 8.24
N LEU A 131 16.03 -3.87 8.78
CA LEU A 131 15.86 -4.87 9.83
C LEU A 131 15.71 -4.38 11.30
N PRO A 132 16.28 -3.25 11.77
CA PRO A 132 16.25 -2.95 13.21
C PRO A 132 14.91 -2.39 13.72
N HIS A 133 14.24 -1.53 12.93
CA HIS A 133 13.03 -0.83 13.39
C HIS A 133 11.81 -1.76 13.44
N LEU A 134 11.65 -2.61 12.43
CA LEU A 134 10.46 -3.45 12.23
C LEU A 134 10.34 -4.60 13.24
N ARG A 135 11.46 -5.15 13.71
CA ARG A 135 11.47 -6.14 14.81
C ARG A 135 10.82 -5.58 16.09
N SER A 136 11.03 -4.30 16.39
CA SER A 136 10.49 -3.65 17.59
C SER A 136 8.97 -3.46 17.55
N ILE A 137 8.40 -3.32 16.35
CA ILE A 137 6.97 -3.08 16.13
C ILE A 137 6.20 -4.40 16.19
N VAL A 138 6.74 -5.46 15.60
CA VAL A 138 6.14 -6.81 15.63
C VAL A 138 6.24 -7.42 17.03
N ALA A 139 7.34 -7.21 17.75
CA ALA A 139 7.49 -7.70 19.12
C ALA A 139 6.53 -7.05 20.14
N LYS A 140 5.99 -5.86 19.83
CA LYS A 140 5.10 -5.10 20.73
C LYS A 140 3.60 -5.28 20.46
N HIS A 141 3.22 -6.09 19.48
CA HIS A 141 1.82 -6.47 19.26
C HIS A 141 1.65 -7.97 19.59
N PRO A 142 1.44 -8.31 20.88
CA PRO A 142 1.09 -9.67 21.24
C PRO A 142 -0.35 -9.90 20.83
N ARG A 143 -0.58 -10.85 19.93
CA ARG A 143 -1.70 -11.80 19.97
C ARG A 143 -1.54 -12.79 18.82
N GLY A 144 -1.65 -14.07 19.16
CA GLY A 144 -1.97 -15.13 18.21
C GLY A 144 -3.36 -14.95 17.61
#